data_AF-A0A7X7T638-F1
#
_entry.id   AF-A0A7X7T638-F1
#
_cell.length_a   1.000
_cell.length_b   1.000
_cell.length_c   1.000
_cell.angle_alpha   90.00
_cell.angle_beta   90.00
_cell.angle_gamma   90.00
#
_symmetry.space_group_name_H-M   'P 1'
#
loop_
_entity.id
_entity.type
_entity.pdbx_description
1 polymer ?
#
loop_
_entity_poly.entity_id
_entity_poly.type
_entity_poly.pdbx_seq_one_letter_code
_entity_poly.pdbx_strand_id
1 'polypeptide(L)'
;MMRGRTATLLTAIAMFVVIVSPALALEPSATLEAPARSPAAAAQPQAAPLVQPANAAGSARYIVILSDPAVPSYTGGIAGYPATNPATRGQTRLDAESVPSRAFAAYLKAEQDTFVASLRKTLGRSPQVVYQLQFALNAVIMVLDPAEAAQIAKLPGVASVERDEALPLATDVGPQWIGA
;
A
#
# COMPACT_ATOMS: atom_id res chain seq x y z
N MET A 1 -8.23 -17.91 -55.45
CA MET A 1 -7.26 -18.52 -56.39
C MET A 1 -6.60 -17.36 -57.15
N MET A 2 -5.28 -17.26 -57.38
CA MET A 2 -4.14 -18.14 -57.10
C MET A 2 -2.81 -17.30 -57.13
N ARG A 3 -1.84 -17.58 -56.21
CA ARG A 3 -0.33 -17.49 -56.28
C ARG A 3 0.37 -16.38 -57.14
N GLY A 4 1.54 -15.79 -56.81
CA GLY A 4 2.53 -15.87 -55.71
C GLY A 4 3.80 -15.04 -56.08
N ARG A 5 4.38 -14.23 -55.16
CA ARG A 5 5.65 -14.40 -54.38
C ARG A 5 7.04 -14.24 -55.07
N THR A 6 7.86 -13.32 -54.51
CA THR A 6 9.36 -13.36 -54.30
C THR A 6 10.31 -13.30 -55.51
N ALA A 7 11.60 -12.85 -55.46
CA ALA A 7 12.48 -12.11 -54.52
C ALA A 7 13.82 -11.73 -55.23
N THR A 8 14.72 -10.93 -54.64
CA THR A 8 16.17 -10.75 -55.01
C THR A 8 16.91 -9.95 -53.91
N LEU A 9 18.24 -10.11 -53.73
CA LEU A 9 19.10 -9.28 -52.85
C LEU A 9 20.61 -9.38 -53.23
N LEU A 10 21.45 -8.59 -52.55
CA LEU A 10 22.94 -8.50 -52.54
C LEU A 10 23.68 -7.75 -53.69
N THR A 11 24.95 -7.29 -53.58
CA THR A 11 25.77 -6.56 -52.55
C THR A 11 27.15 -6.25 -53.20
N ALA A 12 27.92 -5.25 -52.72
CA ALA A 12 29.38 -5.34 -52.38
C ALA A 12 30.44 -4.41 -53.04
N ILE A 13 31.32 -3.88 -52.15
CA ILE A 13 32.78 -3.57 -52.26
C ILE A 13 33.28 -2.31 -53.01
N ALA A 14 34.05 -1.49 -52.29
CA ALA A 14 35.34 -0.90 -52.72
C ALA A 14 36.20 -0.53 -51.49
N MET A 15 37.54 -0.55 -51.62
CA MET A 15 38.53 -0.28 -50.57
C MET A 15 39.70 0.52 -51.17
N PHE A 16 40.29 1.49 -50.46
CA PHE A 16 41.57 2.12 -50.86
C PHE A 16 42.38 2.66 -49.66
N VAL A 17 43.67 2.95 -49.89
CA VAL A 17 44.74 2.92 -48.87
C VAL A 17 45.50 4.26 -48.73
N VAL A 18 45.65 4.71 -47.46
CA VAL A 18 46.78 5.42 -46.77
C VAL A 18 47.62 6.49 -47.51
N ILE A 19 47.88 7.64 -46.82
CA ILE A 19 49.23 8.26 -46.71
C ILE A 19 49.34 9.34 -45.59
N VAL A 20 50.40 9.23 -44.76
CA VAL A 20 51.17 10.24 -43.98
C VAL A 20 50.50 11.10 -42.86
N SER A 21 51.19 11.15 -41.71
CA SER A 21 51.03 12.11 -40.58
C SER A 21 52.21 13.10 -40.56
N PRO A 22 52.12 14.31 -39.97
CA PRO A 22 52.17 14.48 -38.49
C PRO A 22 51.40 15.69 -37.93
N ALA A 23 51.23 15.78 -36.60
CA ALA A 23 51.40 17.00 -35.77
C ALA A 23 50.84 16.86 -34.33
N LEU A 24 51.41 17.69 -33.45
CA LEU A 24 51.26 17.84 -32.00
C LEU A 24 49.84 18.07 -31.42
N ALA A 25 49.71 17.59 -30.17
CA ALA A 25 49.01 18.19 -29.02
C ALA A 25 47.49 17.98 -28.80
N LEU A 26 47.17 17.55 -27.56
CA LEU A 26 45.90 17.71 -26.80
C LEU A 26 44.68 16.94 -27.37
N GLU A 27 43.88 16.19 -26.61
CA GLU A 27 43.58 16.15 -25.17
C GLU A 27 43.39 14.71 -24.64
N PRO A 28 43.49 14.45 -23.32
CA PRO A 28 43.04 13.18 -22.76
C PRO A 28 41.53 13.02 -22.96
N SER A 29 41.13 12.07 -23.81
CA SER A 29 39.72 11.71 -23.98
C SER A 29 39.18 11.14 -22.67
N ALA A 30 38.46 11.97 -21.91
CA ALA A 30 37.74 11.53 -20.73
C ALA A 30 36.64 10.55 -21.16
N THR A 31 36.92 9.25 -21.04
CA THR A 31 35.89 8.22 -21.09
C THR A 31 34.90 8.49 -19.97
N LEU A 32 33.74 9.03 -20.34
CA LEU A 32 32.56 9.08 -19.48
C LEU A 32 32.09 7.64 -19.25
N GLU A 33 32.72 6.97 -18.29
CA GLU A 33 32.27 5.69 -17.80
C GLU A 33 30.92 5.91 -17.13
N ALA A 34 29.85 5.59 -17.87
CA ALA A 34 28.50 5.74 -17.38
C ALA A 34 28.37 4.90 -16.11
N PRO A 35 28.04 5.49 -14.94
CA PRO A 35 27.99 4.74 -13.70
C PRO A 35 26.98 3.62 -13.87
N ALA A 36 27.45 2.39 -13.73
CA ALA A 36 26.61 1.21 -13.83
C ALA A 36 25.44 1.39 -12.86
N ARG A 37 24.22 1.52 -13.40
CA ARG A 37 23.02 1.55 -12.57
C ARG A 37 23.00 0.24 -11.79
N SER A 38 23.29 0.31 -10.50
CA SER A 38 23.06 -0.81 -9.58
C SER A 38 21.67 -1.37 -9.88
N PRO A 39 21.53 -2.70 -10.06
CA PRO A 39 20.21 -3.28 -10.30
C PRO A 39 19.31 -2.83 -9.16
N ALA A 40 18.19 -2.19 -9.50
CA ALA A 40 17.27 -1.66 -8.51
C ALA A 40 16.90 -2.80 -7.55
N ALA A 41 17.32 -2.67 -6.30
CA ALA A 41 17.02 -3.67 -5.28
C ALA A 41 15.50 -3.84 -5.28
N ALA A 42 15.03 -5.05 -5.62
CA ALA A 42 13.61 -5.33 -5.66
C ALA A 42 13.02 -4.91 -4.33
N ALA A 43 12.05 -3.99 -4.36
CA ALA A 43 11.42 -3.48 -3.15
C ALA A 43 10.87 -4.68 -2.37
N GLN A 44 11.54 -5.03 -1.27
CA GLN A 44 11.07 -6.07 -0.38
C GLN A 44 9.66 -5.68 0.06
N PRO A 45 8.69 -6.61 0.13
CA PRO A 45 7.35 -6.30 0.63
C PRO A 45 7.47 -5.69 2.03
N GLN A 46 7.35 -4.36 2.10
CA GLN A 46 7.46 -3.63 3.35
C GLN A 46 6.20 -3.94 4.17
N ALA A 47 6.40 -4.36 5.41
CA ALA A 47 5.30 -4.51 6.33
C ALA A 47 4.57 -3.17 6.50
N ALA A 48 3.25 -3.22 6.62
CA ALA A 48 2.44 -2.08 7.02
C ALA A 48 2.96 -1.52 8.36
N PRO A 49 2.81 -0.21 8.62
CA PRO A 49 3.18 0.38 9.91
C PRO A 49 2.52 -0.35 11.08
N LEU A 50 3.34 -0.76 12.04
CA LEU A 50 2.90 -1.30 13.33
C LEU A 50 3.17 -0.24 14.42
N VAL A 51 2.10 0.31 15.00
CA VAL A 51 2.17 1.34 16.04
C VAL A 51 1.84 0.72 17.39
N GLN A 52 2.85 0.63 18.26
CA GLN A 52 2.75 0.12 19.64
C GLN A 52 3.99 0.56 20.44
N PRO A 53 3.95 0.58 21.79
CA PRO A 53 5.14 0.80 22.60
C PRO A 53 6.23 -0.24 22.35
N ALA A 54 7.49 0.17 22.50
CA ALA A 54 8.65 -0.73 22.37
C ALA A 54 8.65 -1.89 23.39
N ASN A 55 7.99 -1.70 24.54
CA ASN A 55 7.79 -2.69 25.60
C ASN A 55 6.38 -3.30 25.60
N ALA A 56 5.62 -3.19 24.49
CA ALA A 56 4.31 -3.83 24.38
C ALA A 56 4.42 -5.34 24.63
N ALA A 57 3.59 -5.85 25.52
CA ALA A 57 3.56 -7.24 25.96
C ALA A 57 2.14 -7.67 26.34
N GLY A 58 1.86 -8.97 26.23
CA GLY A 58 0.56 -9.56 26.52
C GLY A 58 -0.55 -9.14 25.56
N SER A 59 -1.71 -9.77 25.71
CA SER A 59 -2.84 -9.56 24.80
C SER A 59 -3.48 -8.20 25.01
N ALA A 60 -3.64 -7.46 23.91
CA ALA A 60 -4.34 -6.18 23.87
C ALA A 60 -5.32 -6.16 22.69
N ARG A 61 -6.17 -5.14 22.65
CA ARG A 61 -6.91 -4.82 21.43
C ARG A 61 -5.96 -4.18 20.43
N TYR A 62 -6.11 -4.55 19.17
CA TYR A 62 -5.40 -3.96 18.05
C TYR A 62 -6.40 -3.56 16.97
N ILE A 63 -6.20 -2.38 16.41
CA ILE A 63 -6.94 -1.83 15.28
C ILE A 63 -6.15 -2.21 14.03
N VAL A 64 -6.68 -3.12 13.22
CA VAL A 64 -6.10 -3.52 11.93
C VAL A 64 -6.84 -2.77 10.84
N ILE A 65 -6.22 -1.75 10.24
CA ILE A 65 -6.80 -0.96 9.14
C ILE A 65 -6.47 -1.67 7.82
N LEU A 66 -7.46 -1.82 6.94
CA LEU A 66 -7.33 -2.47 5.64
C LEU A 66 -7.17 -1.44 4.51
N SER A 67 -6.63 -1.86 3.37
CA SER A 67 -6.24 -0.99 2.25
C SER A 67 -7.39 -0.34 1.50
N ASP A 68 -8.57 -0.96 1.45
CA ASP A 68 -9.74 -0.39 0.78
C ASP A 68 -10.31 0.81 1.56
N PRO A 69 -10.83 1.85 0.88
CA PRO A 69 -11.37 3.02 1.54
C PRO A 69 -12.65 2.70 2.34
N ALA A 70 -12.84 3.39 3.46
CA ALA A 70 -14.10 3.39 4.20
C ALA A 70 -15.27 3.95 3.34
N VAL A 71 -16.51 3.61 3.69
CA VAL A 71 -17.73 4.05 2.99
C VAL A 71 -17.79 5.57 2.69
N PRO A 72 -17.50 6.51 3.61
CA PRO A 72 -17.48 7.94 3.26
C PRO A 72 -16.36 8.35 2.29
N SER A 73 -15.31 7.55 2.15
CA SER A 73 -14.10 7.87 1.37
C SER A 73 -14.06 7.20 0.00
N TYR A 74 -14.93 6.23 -0.28
CA TYR A 74 -14.91 5.47 -1.53
C TYR A 74 -15.48 6.26 -2.72
N THR A 75 -14.59 6.60 -3.66
CA THR A 75 -14.87 7.42 -4.85
C THR A 75 -15.29 6.61 -6.09
N GLY A 76 -15.53 5.30 -5.94
CA GLY A 76 -15.81 4.40 -7.06
C GLY A 76 -14.56 3.65 -7.54
N GLY A 77 -14.71 2.83 -8.59
CA GLY A 77 -13.63 2.10 -9.25
C GLY A 77 -13.76 0.57 -9.19
N ILE A 78 -14.49 0.04 -8.21
CA ILE A 78 -14.78 -1.40 -8.10
C ILE A 78 -16.06 -1.71 -8.88
N ALA A 79 -15.99 -2.67 -9.80
CA ALA A 79 -17.12 -3.07 -10.64
C ALA A 79 -18.29 -3.57 -9.78
N GLY A 80 -19.50 -3.08 -10.08
CA GLY A 80 -20.71 -3.38 -9.30
C GLY A 80 -20.96 -2.49 -8.08
N TYR A 81 -19.97 -1.68 -7.64
CA TYR A 81 -20.09 -0.79 -6.48
C TYR A 81 -19.95 0.68 -6.87
N PRO A 82 -21.06 1.44 -6.99
CA PRO A 82 -21.02 2.87 -7.28
C PRO A 82 -20.33 3.66 -6.16
N ALA A 83 -19.73 4.80 -6.50
CA ALA A 83 -19.13 5.72 -5.54
C ALA A 83 -20.12 6.10 -4.42
N THR A 84 -19.63 6.12 -3.18
CA THR A 84 -20.38 6.46 -1.96
C THR A 84 -19.92 7.79 -1.35
N ASN A 85 -18.71 8.26 -1.69
CA ASN A 85 -18.18 9.54 -1.25
C ASN A 85 -19.12 10.71 -1.63
N PRO A 86 -19.50 11.59 -0.68
CA PRO A 86 -20.46 12.66 -0.95
C PRO A 86 -20.02 13.61 -2.07
N ALA A 87 -18.75 14.02 -2.09
CA ALA A 87 -18.24 14.96 -3.09
C ALA A 87 -18.27 14.35 -4.50
N THR A 88 -17.88 13.08 -4.67
CA THR A 88 -18.01 12.35 -5.94
C THR A 88 -19.47 12.24 -6.40
N ARG A 89 -20.43 12.20 -5.47
CA ARG A 89 -21.87 12.11 -5.74
C ARG A 89 -22.57 13.47 -5.89
N GLY A 90 -21.87 14.60 -5.74
CA GLY A 90 -22.48 15.93 -5.71
C GLY A 90 -23.35 16.19 -4.48
N GLN A 91 -23.07 15.53 -3.36
CA GLN A 91 -23.83 15.59 -2.11
C GLN A 91 -23.01 16.27 -1.01
N THR A 92 -23.67 17.08 -0.16
CA THR A 92 -23.00 17.79 0.95
C THR A 92 -22.70 16.90 2.16
N ARG A 93 -23.39 15.75 2.29
CA ARG A 93 -23.22 14.79 3.40
C ARG A 93 -23.34 13.36 2.92
N LEU A 94 -22.79 12.41 3.69
CA LEU A 94 -23.04 10.99 3.45
C LEU A 94 -24.50 10.65 3.76
N ASP A 95 -25.14 9.97 2.82
CA ASP A 95 -26.34 9.18 3.07
C ASP A 95 -25.94 7.72 3.29
N ALA A 96 -25.83 7.33 4.56
CA ALA A 96 -25.49 5.97 4.98
C ALA A 96 -26.57 4.95 4.58
N GLU A 97 -27.83 5.40 4.44
CA GLU A 97 -28.98 4.58 4.04
C GLU A 97 -29.27 4.61 2.54
N SER A 98 -28.36 5.20 1.75
CA SER A 98 -28.42 5.06 0.29
C SER A 98 -28.10 3.61 -0.13
N VAL A 99 -28.70 3.16 -1.23
CA VAL A 99 -28.42 1.83 -1.80
C VAL A 99 -26.91 1.61 -2.06
N PRO A 100 -26.15 2.57 -2.64
CA PRO A 100 -24.70 2.45 -2.76
C PRO A 100 -23.98 2.29 -1.41
N SER A 101 -24.32 3.09 -0.39
CA SER A 101 -23.66 3.02 0.93
C SER A 101 -23.85 1.67 1.59
N ARG A 102 -25.08 1.14 1.62
CA ARG A 102 -25.35 -0.19 2.19
C ARG A 102 -24.69 -1.32 1.37
N ALA A 103 -24.73 -1.23 0.04
CA ALA A 103 -24.09 -2.23 -0.82
C ALA A 103 -22.57 -2.28 -0.61
N PHE A 104 -21.91 -1.12 -0.52
CA PHE A 104 -20.47 -1.05 -0.32
C PHE A 104 -20.06 -1.39 1.14
N ALA A 105 -20.87 -1.03 2.14
CA ALA A 105 -20.65 -1.48 3.52
C ALA A 105 -20.73 -3.02 3.64
N ALA A 106 -21.67 -3.65 2.94
CA ALA A 106 -21.79 -5.12 2.89
C ALA A 106 -20.60 -5.78 2.17
N TYR A 107 -20.07 -5.16 1.11
CA TYR A 107 -18.84 -5.58 0.45
C TYR A 107 -17.65 -5.55 1.40
N LEU A 108 -17.38 -4.41 2.05
CA LEU A 108 -16.29 -4.28 3.02
C LEU A 108 -16.42 -5.29 4.16
N LYS A 109 -17.64 -5.57 4.64
CA LYS A 109 -17.90 -6.59 5.66
C LYS A 109 -17.52 -8.00 5.18
N ALA A 110 -17.83 -8.37 3.94
CA ALA A 110 -17.48 -9.67 3.37
C ALA A 110 -15.97 -9.83 3.14
N GLU A 111 -15.28 -8.78 2.70
CA GLU A 111 -13.81 -8.74 2.61
C GLU A 111 -13.17 -8.87 4.01
N GLN A 112 -13.68 -8.15 5.01
CA GLN A 112 -13.22 -8.26 6.40
C GLN A 112 -13.43 -9.66 6.99
N ASP A 113 -14.55 -10.33 6.70
CA ASP A 113 -14.81 -11.70 7.14
C ASP A 113 -13.87 -12.70 6.46
N THR A 114 -13.57 -12.48 5.18
CA THR A 114 -12.59 -13.27 4.42
C THR A 114 -11.17 -13.09 4.96
N PHE A 115 -10.78 -11.85 5.27
CA PHE A 115 -9.53 -11.52 5.94
C PHE A 115 -9.42 -12.22 7.30
N VAL A 116 -10.43 -12.09 8.18
CA VAL A 116 -10.47 -12.77 9.49
C VAL A 116 -10.39 -14.29 9.36
N ALA A 117 -11.07 -14.88 8.37
CA ALA A 117 -10.99 -16.31 8.10
C ALA A 117 -9.56 -16.75 7.69
N SER A 118 -8.83 -15.90 6.96
CA SER A 118 -7.44 -16.16 6.57
C SER A 118 -6.48 -16.20 7.76
N LEU A 119 -6.71 -15.36 8.79
CA LEU A 119 -5.83 -15.24 9.96
C LEU A 119 -5.66 -16.55 10.73
N ARG A 120 -6.65 -17.45 10.68
CA ARG A 120 -6.57 -18.78 11.29
C ARG A 120 -5.39 -19.61 10.77
N LYS A 121 -5.01 -19.42 9.50
CA LYS A 121 -3.86 -20.09 8.89
C LYS A 121 -2.54 -19.40 9.24
N THR A 122 -2.55 -18.07 9.28
CA THR A 122 -1.37 -17.25 9.61
C THR A 122 -0.95 -17.41 11.07
N LEU A 123 -1.91 -17.33 12.00
CA LEU A 123 -1.63 -17.29 13.44
C LEU A 123 -1.71 -18.66 14.13
N GLY A 124 -2.17 -19.71 13.44
CA GLY A 124 -2.47 -21.01 14.04
C GLY A 124 -3.65 -21.05 15.03
N ARG A 125 -4.31 -19.90 15.25
CA ARG A 125 -5.51 -19.76 16.11
C ARG A 125 -6.52 -18.77 15.52
N SER A 126 -7.74 -18.79 16.04
CA SER A 126 -8.73 -17.74 15.75
C SER A 126 -8.55 -16.57 16.75
N PRO A 127 -8.21 -15.35 16.32
CA PRO A 127 -8.24 -14.17 17.19
C PRO A 127 -9.69 -13.79 17.53
N GLN A 128 -9.91 -13.23 18.73
CA GLN A 128 -11.22 -12.69 19.10
C GLN A 128 -11.43 -11.37 18.37
N VAL A 129 -12.37 -11.33 17.41
CA VAL A 129 -12.84 -10.08 16.81
C VAL A 129 -13.76 -9.39 17.82
N VAL A 130 -13.51 -8.09 18.06
CA VAL A 130 -14.28 -7.23 18.96
C VAL A 130 -15.20 -6.31 18.14
N TYR A 131 -14.68 -5.70 17.08
CA TYR A 131 -15.45 -4.84 16.17
C TYR A 131 -14.99 -4.98 14.72
N GLN A 132 -15.90 -4.69 13.79
CA GLN A 132 -15.63 -4.54 12.37
C GLN A 132 -16.23 -3.19 11.93
N LEU A 133 -15.38 -2.30 11.42
CA LEU A 133 -15.73 -0.93 11.06
C LEU A 133 -15.69 -0.78 9.54
N GLN A 134 -16.71 -0.15 8.96
CA GLN A 134 -16.76 0.16 7.52
C GLN A 134 -16.90 1.68 7.26
N PHE A 135 -17.33 2.45 8.25
CA PHE A 135 -17.67 3.88 8.10
C PHE A 135 -16.61 4.83 8.66
N ALA A 136 -16.19 4.65 9.93
CA ALA A 136 -15.16 5.50 10.54
C ALA A 136 -13.77 5.20 9.95
N LEU A 137 -13.48 3.91 9.80
CA LEU A 137 -12.32 3.32 9.14
C LEU A 137 -12.81 2.06 8.42
N ASN A 138 -12.05 1.56 7.45
CA ASN A 138 -12.16 0.17 7.01
C ASN A 138 -11.21 -0.65 7.88
N ALA A 139 -11.70 -1.21 8.99
CA ALA A 139 -10.84 -1.81 10.01
C ALA A 139 -11.50 -2.96 10.77
N VAL A 140 -10.66 -3.87 11.28
CA VAL A 140 -11.07 -4.94 12.22
C VAL A 140 -10.33 -4.74 13.53
N ILE A 141 -11.08 -4.63 14.63
CA ILE A 141 -10.53 -4.55 15.98
C ILE A 141 -10.58 -5.94 16.60
N MET A 142 -9.44 -6.45 17.05
CA MET A 142 -9.30 -7.82 17.55
C MET A 142 -8.28 -7.94 18.69
N VAL A 143 -8.36 -9.03 19.48
CA VAL A 143 -7.44 -9.30 20.59
C VAL A 143 -6.23 -10.11 20.11
N LEU A 144 -5.04 -9.51 20.20
CA LEU A 144 -3.76 -10.03 19.71
C LEU A 144 -2.64 -9.79 20.72
N ASP A 145 -1.61 -10.62 20.62
CA ASP A 145 -0.28 -10.34 21.19
C ASP A 145 0.59 -9.55 20.18
N PRO A 146 1.62 -8.81 20.64
CA PRO A 146 2.51 -8.03 19.78
C PRO A 146 3.16 -8.81 18.63
N ALA A 147 3.49 -10.09 18.86
CA ALA A 147 4.08 -10.97 17.84
C ALA A 147 3.10 -11.35 16.73
N GLU A 148 1.78 -11.31 17.00
CA GLU A 148 0.73 -11.60 16.03
C GLU A 148 0.36 -10.34 15.24
N ALA A 149 0.29 -9.19 15.91
CA ALA A 149 0.18 -7.89 15.26
C ALA A 149 1.31 -7.68 14.23
N ALA A 150 2.55 -8.05 14.58
CA ALA A 150 3.71 -8.02 13.68
C ALA A 150 3.69 -9.07 12.55
N GLN A 151 2.85 -10.11 12.64
CA GLN A 151 2.58 -11.04 11.54
C GLN A 151 1.48 -10.49 10.62
N ILE A 152 0.40 -9.94 11.20
CA ILE A 152 -0.70 -9.32 10.46
C ILE A 152 -0.22 -8.12 9.65
N ALA A 153 0.66 -7.28 10.20
CA ALA A 153 1.24 -6.15 9.48
C ALA A 153 1.99 -6.54 8.19
N LYS A 154 2.35 -7.82 7.99
CA LYS A 154 3.01 -8.32 6.78
C LYS A 154 2.04 -8.89 5.74
N LEU A 155 0.74 -8.93 6.04
CA LEU A 155 -0.28 -9.48 5.14
C LEU A 155 -0.68 -8.47 4.05
N PRO A 156 -0.95 -8.94 2.83
CA PRO A 156 -1.50 -8.07 1.79
C PRO A 156 -2.89 -7.55 2.19
N GLY A 157 -3.20 -6.33 1.79
CA GLY A 157 -4.47 -5.67 2.13
C GLY A 157 -4.53 -5.04 3.52
N VAL A 158 -3.45 -5.11 4.32
CA VAL A 158 -3.32 -4.37 5.58
C VAL A 158 -2.63 -3.03 5.31
N ALA A 159 -3.27 -1.93 5.73
CA ALA A 159 -2.75 -0.57 5.61
C ALA A 159 -1.94 -0.14 6.85
N SER A 160 -2.39 -0.54 8.04
CA SER A 160 -1.66 -0.35 9.30
C SER A 160 -2.20 -1.28 10.40
N VAL A 161 -1.41 -1.45 11.46
CA VAL A 161 -1.82 -2.15 12.69
C VAL A 161 -1.44 -1.27 13.87
N GLU A 162 -2.38 -0.97 14.76
CA GLU A 162 -2.18 -0.08 15.91
C GLU A 162 -2.70 -0.73 17.19
N ARG A 163 -1.96 -0.59 18.31
CA ARG A 163 -2.38 -1.08 19.63
C ARG A 163 -3.33 -0.07 20.29
N ASP A 164 -4.49 -0.53 20.73
CA ASP A 164 -5.44 0.26 21.51
C ASP A 164 -4.90 0.42 22.94
N GLU A 165 -4.60 1.65 23.34
CA GLU A 165 -3.94 1.98 24.60
C GLU A 165 -4.80 2.93 25.46
N ALA A 166 -5.05 2.54 26.70
CA ALA A 166 -5.68 3.40 27.69
C ALA A 166 -4.67 4.45 28.20
N LEU A 167 -4.59 5.58 27.51
CA LEU A 167 -3.78 6.72 27.94
C LEU A 167 -4.34 7.36 29.23
N PRO A 168 -3.48 7.79 30.17
CA PRO A 168 -3.94 8.50 31.36
C PRO A 168 -4.56 9.84 31.00
N LEU A 169 -5.61 10.23 31.72
CA LEU A 169 -6.21 11.56 31.57
C LEU A 169 -5.23 12.63 32.05
N ALA A 170 -4.77 13.46 31.13
CA ALA A 170 -4.07 14.70 31.45
C ALA A 170 -5.10 15.72 31.97
N THR A 171 -5.40 15.69 33.27
CA THR A 171 -6.17 16.75 33.93
C THR A 171 -5.33 18.01 34.09
N ASP A 172 -5.97 19.17 33.95
CA ASP A 172 -5.30 20.47 33.96
C ASP A 172 -4.49 20.71 35.25
N VAL A 173 -3.22 21.07 35.07
CA VAL A 173 -2.31 21.53 36.15
C VAL A 173 -2.37 23.05 36.36
N GLY A 174 -3.31 23.74 35.68
CA GLY A 174 -3.56 25.17 35.65
C GLY A 174 -3.23 25.96 36.93
N PRO A 175 -3.68 25.57 38.13
CA PRO A 175 -3.34 26.27 39.39
C PRO A 175 -1.84 26.52 39.57
N GLN A 176 -1.00 25.54 39.21
CA GLN A 176 0.46 25.61 39.33
C GLN A 176 1.10 26.57 38.31
N TRP A 177 0.40 26.87 37.21
CA TRP A 177 0.89 27.74 36.12
C TRP A 177 0.34 29.17 36.21
N ILE A 178 -0.78 29.38 36.93
CA ILE A 178 -1.38 30.70 37.15
C ILE A 178 -1.05 31.32 38.53
N GLY A 179 -0.43 30.56 39.43
CA GLY A 179 -0.03 31.04 40.76
C GLY A 179 -1.20 31.29 41.72
N ALA A 180 -2.18 30.38 41.72
CA ALA A 180 -3.33 30.40 42.62
C ALA A 180 -3.10 29.59 43.92
#